data_AF-A0A2C9A5R1-F1
#
_entry.id   AF-A0A2C9A5R1-F1
#
_cell.length_a   1.000
_cell.length_b   1.000
_cell.length_c   1.000
_cell.angle_alpha   90.00
_cell.angle_beta   90.00
_cell.angle_gamma   90.00
#
_symmetry.space_group_name_H-M   'P 1'
#
loop_
_entity.id
_entity.type
_entity.pdbx_description
1 polymer ?
#
loop_
_entity_poly.entity_id
_entity_poly.type
_entity_poly.pdbx_seq_one_letter_code
_entity_poly.pdbx_strand_id
1 'polypeptide(L)'
;MLKRTAITLIAACASVFAGDISISLPSSENLGEKISFLKDLRENANLDATQQKDFNDLWTQANNVAAMNNRCGSILLNDIPDEACQHFYEVELPAFEAKFFELTGEFKLNAVKASNTLSDKRAMIEACAAALTPETYQVSNIMTVIGEVSPEPLDDGMAMIRYNLALAINRAKREAIEAQLSKWYEACGEGVLSQGDYSPLFVQRIKKQVSRAGNYIDIIGGKIVVVQAKQERFSYYVNDRFLFGKSILAGAKLLSIDKAGVVRFINTSGIQWKDYAIFNEEEIQKRGFNGRMLWGDRTAPLRTVRAFKSGRIFKSVTVGKQEWSAMDLGTGDWRRAVQSCPAGWHLPTDDDWKELGNFVNANSYGAPIPPMLKAARGWANPGIDLYGFSARLAKFTEYGTQAPPQKKECARYWSNTQVNNMVASYWELCDDKLRLGESDKRSTYSVRCVQDGNLSFKK
;
A
#
# COMPACT_ATOMS: atom_id res chain seq x y z
N MET A 1 51.74 -49.63 -20.70
CA MET A 1 51.64 -48.48 -21.61
C MET A 1 50.18 -48.05 -21.65
N LEU A 2 49.88 -47.08 -20.80
CA LEU A 2 48.59 -46.41 -20.70
C LEU A 2 48.42 -45.43 -21.88
N LYS A 3 47.13 -45.17 -22.19
CA LYS A 3 46.56 -44.19 -23.12
C LYS A 3 46.23 -44.74 -24.51
N ARG A 4 44.98 -44.42 -24.91
CA ARG A 4 44.22 -44.83 -26.11
C ARG A 4 43.63 -46.23 -25.93
N THR A 5 42.33 -46.47 -25.97
CA THR A 5 41.24 -45.67 -26.56
C THR A 5 39.95 -46.27 -26.01
N ALA A 6 39.35 -45.63 -25.00
CA ALA A 6 38.01 -45.95 -24.52
C ALA A 6 37.03 -44.97 -25.17
N ILE A 7 36.80 -45.21 -26.46
CA ILE A 7 35.56 -44.92 -27.18
C ILE A 7 34.98 -46.33 -27.35
N THR A 8 33.92 -46.72 -26.63
CA THR A 8 32.53 -46.66 -27.11
C THR A 8 31.62 -47.13 -25.97
N LEU A 9 30.35 -46.69 -26.01
CA LEU A 9 29.22 -46.86 -25.07
C LEU A 9 29.16 -45.71 -24.05
N ILE A 10 28.27 -44.73 -24.18
CA ILE A 10 26.85 -44.83 -24.58
C ILE A 10 26.44 -43.60 -25.42
N ALA A 11 25.86 -43.88 -26.59
CA ALA A 11 25.03 -42.97 -27.33
C ALA A 11 23.57 -43.08 -26.86
N ALA A 12 22.85 -41.96 -27.00
CA ALA A 12 21.40 -41.84 -27.15
C ALA A 12 20.49 -41.83 -25.90
N CYS A 13 19.48 -40.99 -26.05
CA CYS A 13 18.28 -40.77 -25.23
C CYS A 13 18.41 -39.96 -23.95
N ALA A 14 18.02 -38.69 -24.10
CA ALA A 14 17.13 -38.04 -23.16
C ALA A 14 16.02 -39.01 -22.70
N SER A 15 15.84 -39.15 -21.38
CA SER A 15 14.58 -38.77 -20.74
C SER A 15 14.62 -39.02 -19.22
N VAL A 16 13.91 -38.11 -18.55
CA VAL A 16 13.29 -38.20 -17.21
C VAL A 16 14.10 -37.74 -15.98
N PHE A 17 13.46 -36.76 -15.31
CA PHE A 17 13.56 -36.26 -13.94
C PHE A 17 14.34 -34.97 -13.66
N ALA A 18 13.57 -34.04 -13.09
CA ALA A 18 13.99 -32.90 -12.30
C ALA A 18 15.06 -33.30 -11.27
N GLY A 19 16.01 -32.41 -11.06
CA GLY A 19 17.01 -32.52 -10.01
C GLY A 19 17.94 -31.31 -10.08
N ASP A 20 17.94 -30.54 -9.01
CA ASP A 20 18.79 -29.40 -8.68
C ASP A 20 20.01 -29.16 -9.59
N ILE A 21 19.98 -28.04 -10.32
CA ILE A 21 21.23 -27.42 -10.78
C ILE A 21 21.56 -26.34 -9.76
N SER A 22 22.39 -26.71 -8.77
CA SER A 22 23.09 -25.72 -7.97
C SER A 22 24.07 -24.99 -8.90
N ILE A 23 23.83 -23.70 -9.12
CA ILE A 23 24.68 -22.88 -9.97
C ILE A 23 25.61 -22.09 -9.03
N SER A 24 26.68 -22.72 -8.54
CA SER A 24 27.73 -22.00 -7.81
C SER A 24 28.38 -20.95 -8.71
N LEU A 25 28.67 -19.78 -8.13
CA LEU A 25 29.48 -18.72 -8.74
C LEU A 25 30.97 -19.04 -8.48
N PRO A 26 31.91 -18.75 -9.38
CA PRO A 26 33.31 -18.79 -9.03
C PRO A 26 33.59 -17.53 -8.22
N SER A 27 33.76 -17.75 -6.93
CA SER A 27 34.35 -16.84 -5.98
C SER A 27 35.80 -16.52 -6.41
N SER A 28 36.37 -15.42 -5.89
CA SER A 28 37.80 -15.10 -5.93
C SER A 28 38.72 -16.29 -5.51
N GLU A 29 38.14 -17.25 -4.82
CA GLU A 29 38.64 -18.59 -4.51
C GLU A 29 39.14 -19.34 -5.75
N ASN A 30 38.42 -19.31 -6.88
CA ASN A 30 38.76 -20.06 -8.10
C ASN A 30 40.03 -19.51 -8.80
N LEU A 31 40.24 -18.18 -8.80
CA LEU A 31 41.49 -17.59 -9.29
C LEU A 31 42.65 -17.87 -8.32
N GLY A 32 42.38 -17.84 -7.01
CA GLY A 32 43.35 -18.23 -5.98
C GLY A 32 43.79 -19.70 -6.11
N GLU A 33 42.86 -20.60 -6.39
CA GLU A 33 43.12 -22.02 -6.66
C GLU A 33 43.99 -22.22 -7.92
N LYS A 34 43.69 -21.54 -9.02
CA LYS A 34 44.52 -21.58 -10.26
C LYS A 34 45.94 -21.08 -10.01
N ILE A 35 46.11 -20.01 -9.22
CA ILE A 35 47.44 -19.49 -8.86
C ILE A 35 48.17 -20.47 -7.92
N SER A 36 47.46 -21.09 -6.97
CA SER A 36 48.04 -22.11 -6.10
C SER A 36 48.47 -23.35 -6.87
N PHE A 37 47.70 -23.76 -7.88
CA PHE A 37 48.03 -24.88 -8.77
C PHE A 37 49.26 -24.58 -9.61
N LEU A 38 49.35 -23.38 -10.20
CA LEU A 38 50.59 -22.97 -10.88
C LEU A 38 51.77 -22.95 -9.91
N LYS A 39 51.59 -22.49 -8.67
CA LYS A 39 52.66 -22.48 -7.68
C LYS A 39 53.17 -23.90 -7.41
N ASP A 40 52.27 -24.87 -7.29
CA ASP A 40 52.59 -26.27 -7.07
C ASP A 40 53.31 -26.89 -8.29
N LEU A 41 52.83 -26.63 -9.51
CA LEU A 41 53.52 -27.04 -10.74
C LEU A 41 54.94 -26.45 -10.84
N ARG A 42 55.13 -25.18 -10.44
CA ARG A 42 56.45 -24.53 -10.43
C ARG A 42 57.43 -25.21 -9.48
N GLU A 43 56.92 -25.66 -8.34
CA GLU A 43 57.74 -26.20 -7.25
C GLU A 43 57.99 -27.71 -7.43
N ASN A 44 57.12 -28.44 -8.15
CA ASN A 44 57.12 -29.91 -8.17
C ASN A 44 57.14 -30.56 -9.57
N ALA A 45 57.02 -29.83 -10.68
CA ALA A 45 57.02 -30.41 -12.03
C ALA A 45 58.42 -30.50 -12.66
N ASN A 46 58.69 -31.62 -13.36
CA ASN A 46 59.93 -31.83 -14.10
C ASN A 46 59.72 -31.40 -15.57
N LEU A 47 59.89 -30.11 -15.85
CA LEU A 47 59.58 -29.48 -17.14
C LEU A 47 60.84 -29.36 -18.02
N ASP A 48 60.69 -29.45 -19.34
CA ASP A 48 61.77 -29.13 -20.27
C ASP A 48 61.99 -27.61 -20.41
N ALA A 49 63.09 -27.19 -21.05
CA ALA A 49 63.48 -25.77 -21.13
C ALA A 49 62.45 -24.88 -21.85
N THR A 50 61.66 -25.44 -22.77
CA THR A 50 60.63 -24.69 -23.51
C THR A 50 59.38 -24.56 -22.65
N GLN A 51 58.97 -25.67 -22.02
CA GLN A 51 57.85 -25.73 -21.07
C GLN A 51 58.10 -24.82 -19.86
N GLN A 52 59.34 -24.78 -19.35
CA GLN A 52 59.73 -23.92 -18.23
C GLN A 52 59.58 -22.43 -18.59
N LYS A 53 59.91 -22.05 -19.82
CA LYS A 53 59.78 -20.68 -20.31
C LYS A 53 58.31 -20.29 -20.47
N ASP A 54 57.52 -21.12 -21.15
CA ASP A 54 56.08 -20.87 -21.35
C ASP A 54 55.34 -20.80 -20.02
N PHE A 55 55.76 -21.63 -19.06
CA PHE A 55 55.26 -21.62 -17.69
C PHE A 55 55.61 -20.34 -16.93
N ASN A 56 56.87 -19.89 -16.98
CA ASN A 56 57.30 -18.65 -16.31
C ASN A 56 56.59 -17.41 -16.88
N ASP A 57 56.34 -17.39 -18.18
CA ASP A 57 55.56 -16.34 -18.84
C ASP A 57 54.10 -16.38 -18.38
N LEU A 58 53.50 -17.56 -18.27
CA LEU A 58 52.14 -17.74 -17.74
C LEU A 58 52.03 -17.32 -16.27
N TRP A 59 53.03 -17.67 -15.44
CA TRP A 59 53.09 -17.27 -14.03
C TRP A 59 53.15 -15.75 -13.85
N THR A 60 53.94 -15.08 -14.69
CA THR A 60 54.04 -13.61 -14.66
C THR A 60 52.71 -12.98 -15.06
N GLN A 61 52.05 -13.51 -16.09
CA GLN A 61 50.70 -13.06 -16.49
C GLN A 61 49.66 -13.30 -15.39
N ALA A 62 49.71 -14.45 -14.70
CA ALA A 62 48.79 -14.78 -13.62
C ALA A 62 48.86 -13.77 -12.46
N ASN A 63 50.07 -13.35 -12.07
CA ASN A 63 50.25 -12.36 -11.01
C ASN A 63 49.70 -10.97 -11.41
N ASN A 64 49.91 -10.57 -12.66
CA ASN A 64 49.38 -9.31 -13.18
C ASN A 64 47.85 -9.32 -13.25
N VAL A 65 47.26 -10.44 -13.70
CA VAL A 65 45.81 -10.66 -13.72
C VAL A 65 45.22 -10.62 -12.32
N ALA A 66 45.88 -11.24 -11.33
CA ALA A 66 45.45 -11.17 -9.93
C ALA A 66 45.46 -9.73 -9.38
N ALA A 67 46.52 -8.98 -9.67
CA ALA A 67 46.64 -7.58 -9.25
C ALA A 67 45.56 -6.69 -9.89
N MET A 68 45.28 -6.85 -11.19
CA MET A 68 44.23 -6.11 -11.88
C MET A 68 42.82 -6.53 -11.46
N ASN A 69 42.57 -7.82 -11.22
CA ASN A 69 41.31 -8.30 -10.68
C ASN A 69 41.01 -7.68 -9.31
N ASN A 70 42.01 -7.61 -8.43
CA ASN A 70 41.88 -6.98 -7.12
C ASN A 70 41.64 -5.47 -7.22
N ARG A 71 42.39 -4.77 -8.09
CA ARG A 71 42.21 -3.33 -8.36
C ARG A 71 40.82 -3.03 -8.91
N CYS A 72 40.40 -3.71 -9.97
CA CYS A 72 39.13 -3.46 -10.64
C CYS A 72 37.94 -3.89 -9.79
N GLY A 73 38.07 -4.94 -8.98
CA GLY A 73 37.09 -5.29 -7.96
C GLY A 73 36.87 -4.16 -6.95
N SER A 74 37.92 -3.46 -6.53
CA SER A 74 37.80 -2.32 -5.60
C SER A 74 37.19 -1.06 -6.22
N ILE A 75 37.42 -0.80 -7.52
CA ILE A 75 36.92 0.39 -8.23
C ILE A 75 35.43 0.25 -8.56
N LEU A 76 34.99 -0.93 -9.00
CA LEU A 76 33.58 -1.25 -9.33
C LEU A 76 32.61 -1.13 -8.13
N LEU A 77 33.14 -1.05 -6.90
CA LEU A 77 32.35 -0.86 -5.68
C LEU A 77 32.10 0.62 -5.34
N ASN A 78 32.88 1.55 -5.91
CA ASN A 78 32.87 2.97 -5.53
C ASN A 78 32.59 3.94 -6.69
N ASP A 79 32.91 3.58 -7.95
CA ASP A 79 32.81 4.46 -9.12
C ASP A 79 32.45 3.71 -10.42
N ILE A 80 32.19 4.44 -11.52
CA ILE A 80 32.08 3.86 -12.88
C ILE A 80 33.46 3.29 -13.27
N PRO A 81 33.57 2.04 -13.74
CA PRO A 81 34.85 1.44 -14.10
C PRO A 81 35.56 2.28 -15.18
N ASP A 82 36.85 2.51 -14.98
CA ASP A 82 37.69 3.15 -15.99
C ASP A 82 37.89 2.22 -17.21
N GLU A 83 38.29 2.80 -18.34
CA GLU A 83 38.51 2.08 -19.62
C GLU A 83 39.48 0.91 -19.45
N ALA A 84 40.44 1.02 -18.52
CA ALA A 84 41.41 -0.02 -18.20
C ALA A 84 40.75 -1.26 -17.56
N CYS A 85 39.84 -1.07 -16.60
CA CYS A 85 39.14 -2.20 -15.97
C CYS A 85 38.14 -2.88 -16.90
N GLN A 86 37.52 -2.12 -17.81
CA GLN A 86 36.68 -2.71 -18.85
C GLN A 86 37.51 -3.55 -19.82
N HIS A 87 38.63 -3.02 -20.32
CA HIS A 87 39.54 -3.76 -21.20
C HIS A 87 40.09 -5.03 -20.54
N PHE A 88 40.43 -4.96 -19.26
CA PHE A 88 40.91 -6.10 -18.48
C PHE A 88 39.93 -7.28 -18.50
N TYR A 89 38.65 -7.05 -18.21
CA TYR A 89 37.65 -8.13 -18.17
C TYR A 89 37.22 -8.62 -19.56
N GLU A 90 37.23 -7.74 -20.57
CA GLU A 90 36.80 -8.09 -21.93
C GLU A 90 37.89 -8.75 -22.77
N VAL A 91 39.17 -8.46 -22.49
CA VAL A 91 40.29 -8.85 -23.36
C VAL A 91 41.37 -9.61 -22.61
N GLU A 92 41.92 -9.05 -21.54
CA GLU A 92 43.12 -9.60 -20.88
C GLU A 92 42.84 -10.88 -20.10
N LEU A 93 41.78 -10.89 -19.28
CA LEU A 93 41.40 -12.06 -18.48
C LEU A 93 40.99 -13.27 -19.36
N PRO A 94 40.13 -13.12 -20.38
CA PRO A 94 39.82 -14.21 -21.30
C PRO A 94 41.05 -14.76 -22.05
N ALA A 95 42.00 -13.89 -22.43
CA ALA A 95 43.23 -14.30 -23.11
C ALA A 95 44.15 -15.12 -22.18
N PHE A 96 44.28 -14.70 -20.92
CA PHE A 96 45.00 -15.45 -19.90
C PHE A 96 44.38 -16.84 -19.67
N GLU A 97 43.05 -16.93 -19.53
CA GLU A 97 42.37 -18.20 -19.31
C GLU A 97 42.49 -19.16 -20.50
N ALA A 98 42.51 -18.63 -21.73
CA ALA A 98 42.74 -19.43 -22.94
C ALA A 98 44.16 -20.01 -22.96
N LYS A 99 45.17 -19.20 -22.64
CA LYS A 99 46.57 -19.65 -22.57
C LYS A 99 46.80 -20.65 -21.43
N PHE A 100 46.16 -20.43 -20.28
CA PHE A 100 46.19 -21.36 -19.16
C PHE A 100 45.61 -22.72 -19.56
N PHE A 101 44.44 -22.73 -20.21
CA PHE A 101 43.80 -23.95 -20.73
C PHE A 101 44.72 -24.74 -21.67
N GLU A 102 45.34 -24.05 -22.63
CA GLU A 102 46.22 -24.68 -23.62
C GLU A 102 47.40 -25.41 -22.97
N LEU A 103 47.94 -24.86 -21.88
CA LEU A 103 49.11 -25.39 -21.19
C LEU A 103 48.79 -26.46 -20.14
N THR A 104 47.66 -26.35 -19.44
CA THR A 104 47.33 -27.25 -18.31
C THR A 104 46.34 -28.35 -18.69
N GLY A 105 45.58 -28.18 -19.77
CA GLY A 105 44.53 -29.10 -20.19
C GLY A 105 43.31 -29.16 -19.25
N GLU A 106 43.23 -28.27 -18.26
CA GLU A 106 42.07 -28.17 -17.37
C GLU A 106 40.84 -27.67 -18.14
N PHE A 107 39.74 -28.43 -18.12
CA PHE A 107 38.55 -28.17 -18.93
C PHE A 107 37.84 -26.86 -18.56
N LYS A 108 37.36 -26.11 -19.56
CA LYS A 108 36.46 -24.96 -19.35
C LYS A 108 35.13 -25.44 -18.76
N LEU A 109 35.00 -25.31 -17.45
CA LEU A 109 33.72 -25.07 -16.81
C LEU A 109 33.80 -23.63 -16.28
N ASN A 110 32.94 -22.74 -16.79
CA ASN A 110 32.74 -21.36 -16.32
C ASN A 110 33.45 -20.20 -17.04
N ALA A 111 33.55 -20.23 -18.37
CA ALA A 111 33.47 -18.97 -19.13
C ALA A 111 32.05 -18.33 -19.06
N VAL A 112 31.12 -18.96 -18.33
CA VAL A 112 29.77 -18.44 -18.04
C VAL A 112 29.74 -17.64 -16.74
N LYS A 113 30.79 -17.64 -15.92
CA LYS A 113 30.76 -16.88 -14.66
C LYS A 113 32.15 -16.37 -14.34
N ALA A 114 32.56 -15.24 -14.87
CA ALA A 114 33.43 -14.30 -14.16
C ALA A 114 32.85 -12.91 -14.34
N SER A 115 31.52 -12.90 -14.32
CA SER A 115 30.66 -11.78 -14.48
C SER A 115 29.48 -12.14 -13.60
N ASN A 116 29.43 -11.57 -12.40
CA ASN A 116 28.12 -11.05 -12.02
C ASN A 116 27.85 -10.02 -13.10
N THR A 117 27.19 -10.44 -14.19
CA THR A 117 26.87 -9.47 -15.23
C THR A 117 26.14 -8.35 -14.51
N LEU A 118 26.42 -7.09 -14.87
CA LEU A 118 25.66 -5.97 -14.36
C LEU A 118 24.14 -6.26 -14.46
N SER A 119 23.75 -7.04 -15.47
CA SER A 119 22.44 -7.64 -15.66
C SER A 119 21.98 -8.56 -14.53
N ASP A 120 22.76 -9.54 -14.08
CA ASP A 120 22.38 -10.47 -13.01
C ASP A 120 22.29 -9.78 -11.64
N LYS A 121 23.26 -8.92 -11.31
CA LYS A 121 23.21 -8.13 -10.07
C LYS A 121 22.02 -7.17 -10.08
N ARG A 122 21.73 -6.56 -11.24
CA ARG A 122 20.54 -5.74 -11.45
C ARG A 122 19.26 -6.56 -11.31
N ALA A 123 19.18 -7.74 -11.90
CA ALA A 123 18.02 -8.62 -11.81
C ALA A 123 17.74 -9.06 -10.37
N MET A 124 18.80 -9.39 -9.60
CA MET A 124 18.68 -9.70 -8.18
C MET A 124 18.18 -8.48 -7.38
N ILE A 125 18.76 -7.29 -7.55
CA ILE A 125 18.31 -6.07 -6.86
C ILE A 125 16.85 -5.75 -7.22
N GLU A 126 16.47 -5.92 -8.49
CA GLU A 126 15.11 -5.72 -8.96
C GLU A 126 14.13 -6.73 -8.34
N ALA A 127 14.51 -8.01 -8.26
CA ALA A 127 13.72 -9.05 -7.61
C ALA A 127 13.58 -8.80 -6.10
N CYS A 128 14.65 -8.43 -5.42
CA CYS A 128 14.65 -8.10 -4.00
C CYS A 128 13.79 -6.87 -3.70
N ALA A 129 13.84 -5.83 -4.54
CA ALA A 129 12.94 -4.70 -4.42
C ALA A 129 11.48 -5.12 -4.69
N ALA A 130 11.22 -5.91 -5.74
CA ALA A 130 9.87 -6.37 -6.09
C ALA A 130 9.23 -7.28 -5.03
N ALA A 131 10.03 -8.02 -4.26
CA ALA A 131 9.55 -8.86 -3.17
C ALA A 131 8.96 -8.05 -2.00
N LEU A 132 9.39 -6.80 -1.82
CA LEU A 132 8.81 -5.87 -0.86
C LEU A 132 7.56 -5.22 -1.47
N THR A 133 6.41 -5.88 -1.31
CA THR A 133 5.14 -5.38 -1.86
C THR A 133 4.40 -4.51 -0.84
N PRO A 134 4.10 -3.24 -1.15
CA PRO A 134 3.35 -2.34 -0.27
C PRO A 134 1.97 -2.90 0.16
N GLU A 135 1.34 -3.73 -0.66
CA GLU A 135 0.04 -4.37 -0.41
C GLU A 135 0.06 -5.31 0.80
N THR A 136 1.20 -5.92 1.09
CA THR A 136 1.37 -6.79 2.26
C THR A 136 1.22 -6.00 3.56
N TYR A 137 1.52 -4.70 3.53
CA TYR A 137 1.64 -3.85 4.72
C TYR A 137 0.48 -2.87 4.89
N GLN A 138 -0.73 -3.27 4.50
CA GLN A 138 -1.92 -2.47 4.78
C GLN A 138 -2.23 -2.43 6.28
N VAL A 139 -2.68 -1.26 6.76
CA VAL A 139 -3.06 -1.08 8.17
C VAL A 139 -4.11 -2.11 8.59
N SER A 140 -5.06 -2.39 7.71
CA SER A 140 -6.12 -3.39 7.91
C SER A 140 -5.60 -4.80 8.17
N ASN A 141 -4.41 -5.12 7.65
CA ASN A 141 -3.76 -6.42 7.81
C ASN A 141 -2.85 -6.48 9.04
N ILE A 142 -2.39 -5.32 9.54
CA ILE A 142 -1.42 -5.23 10.63
C ILE A 142 -2.10 -4.95 11.96
N MET A 143 -3.22 -4.23 11.97
CA MET A 143 -3.83 -3.68 13.18
C MET A 143 -5.18 -4.30 13.52
N THR A 144 -5.48 -4.27 14.81
CA THR A 144 -6.76 -4.68 15.39
C THR A 144 -7.13 -3.71 16.52
N VAL A 145 -8.40 -3.75 16.93
CA VAL A 145 -8.83 -3.15 18.19
C VAL A 145 -8.87 -4.26 19.25
N ILE A 146 -8.38 -3.96 20.43
CA ILE A 146 -8.42 -4.81 21.63
C ILE A 146 -9.02 -4.03 22.79
N GLY A 147 -9.40 -4.72 23.84
CA GLY A 147 -9.85 -4.11 25.08
C GLY A 147 -11.06 -4.82 25.64
N GLU A 148 -11.72 -4.15 26.58
CA GLU A 148 -12.79 -4.75 27.36
C GLU A 148 -14.08 -3.95 27.22
N VAL A 149 -15.18 -4.68 27.29
CA VAL A 149 -16.54 -4.15 27.27
C VAL A 149 -17.25 -4.74 28.49
N SER A 150 -17.79 -3.87 29.34
CA SER A 150 -18.40 -4.27 30.61
C SER A 150 -19.84 -3.76 30.66
N PRO A 151 -20.83 -4.67 30.80
CA PRO A 151 -22.22 -4.28 31.02
C PRO A 151 -22.49 -3.89 32.47
N GLU A 152 -23.33 -2.88 32.63
CA GLU A 152 -23.91 -2.43 33.89
C GLU A 152 -25.43 -2.31 33.67
N PRO A 153 -26.27 -3.15 34.31
CA PRO A 153 -27.71 -3.08 34.14
C PRO A 153 -28.26 -1.75 34.67
N LEU A 154 -29.27 -1.23 33.99
CA LEU A 154 -30.02 -0.03 34.38
C LEU A 154 -31.49 -0.40 34.63
N ASP A 155 -32.21 0.46 35.33
CA ASP A 155 -33.65 0.35 35.45
C ASP A 155 -34.32 0.47 34.06
N ASP A 156 -35.51 -0.11 33.92
CA ASP A 156 -36.34 -0.06 32.69
C ASP A 156 -35.84 -0.89 31.49
N GLY A 157 -35.14 -2.00 31.72
CA GLY A 157 -34.77 -2.97 30.66
C GLY A 157 -33.66 -2.48 29.73
N MET A 158 -32.85 -1.54 30.21
CA MET A 158 -31.69 -0.98 29.53
C MET A 158 -30.40 -1.41 30.23
N ALA A 159 -29.29 -1.42 29.52
CA ALA A 159 -27.98 -1.65 30.10
C ALA A 159 -26.97 -0.63 29.57
N MET A 160 -26.18 -0.07 30.48
CA MET A 160 -25.05 0.77 30.16
C MET A 160 -23.85 -0.11 29.82
N ILE A 161 -23.29 0.08 28.65
CA ILE A 161 -22.10 -0.61 28.19
C ILE A 161 -20.92 0.33 28.27
N ARG A 162 -20.03 0.11 29.22
CA ARG A 162 -18.75 0.81 29.29
C ARG A 162 -17.74 0.09 28.43
N TYR A 163 -16.98 0.82 27.62
CA TYR A 163 -15.91 0.22 26.83
C TYR A 163 -14.60 0.97 27.04
N ASN A 164 -13.51 0.20 27.08
CA ASN A 164 -12.15 0.71 27.06
C ASN A 164 -11.37 -0.05 25.98
N LEU A 165 -11.27 0.57 24.81
CA LEU A 165 -10.74 -0.05 23.59
C LEU A 165 -9.47 0.67 23.15
N ALA A 166 -8.50 -0.09 22.65
CA ALA A 166 -7.21 0.40 22.20
C ALA A 166 -6.88 -0.15 20.81
N LEU A 167 -6.14 0.63 20.03
CA LEU A 167 -5.53 0.13 18.81
C LEU A 167 -4.30 -0.69 19.16
N ALA A 168 -4.20 -1.89 18.59
CA ALA A 168 -3.06 -2.77 18.77
C ALA A 168 -2.63 -3.39 17.44
N ILE A 169 -1.40 -3.88 17.41
CA ILE A 169 -0.90 -4.70 16.32
C ILE A 169 -1.46 -6.12 16.51
N ASN A 170 -2.02 -6.70 15.45
CA ASN A 170 -2.45 -8.09 15.45
C ASN A 170 -1.23 -9.00 15.59
N ARG A 171 -1.19 -9.78 16.69
CA ARG A 171 -0.04 -10.62 17.04
C ARG A 171 0.30 -11.66 15.97
N ALA A 172 -0.69 -12.41 15.49
CA ALA A 172 -0.46 -13.44 14.48
C ALA A 172 0.02 -12.85 13.14
N LYS A 173 -0.52 -11.69 12.75
CA LYS A 173 -0.11 -10.99 11.55
C LYS A 173 1.29 -10.39 11.68
N ARG A 174 1.63 -9.86 12.87
CA ARG A 174 2.98 -9.40 13.20
C ARG A 174 4.00 -10.52 13.04
N GLU A 175 3.76 -11.66 13.67
CA GLU A 175 4.66 -12.82 13.61
C GLU A 175 4.86 -13.29 12.15
N ALA A 176 3.79 -13.31 11.34
CA ALA A 176 3.88 -13.63 9.92
C ALA A 176 4.70 -12.63 9.10
N ILE A 177 4.53 -11.33 9.35
CA ILE A 177 5.29 -10.26 8.67
C ILE A 177 6.77 -10.31 9.08
N GLU A 178 7.06 -10.48 10.37
CA GLU A 178 8.44 -10.62 10.88
C GLU A 178 9.13 -11.83 10.22
N ALA A 179 8.47 -12.99 10.14
CA ALA A 179 9.01 -14.17 9.49
C ALA A 179 9.26 -13.97 7.98
N GLN A 180 8.35 -13.31 7.28
CA GLN A 180 8.52 -13.00 5.85
C GLN A 180 9.70 -12.04 5.63
N LEU A 181 9.83 -11.01 6.46
CA LEU A 181 10.91 -10.03 6.35
C LEU A 181 12.26 -10.60 6.75
N SER A 182 12.32 -11.52 7.72
CA SER A 182 13.55 -12.25 8.06
C SER A 182 14.06 -13.04 6.86
N LYS A 183 13.19 -13.83 6.21
CA LYS A 183 13.55 -14.59 5.01
C LYS A 183 14.00 -13.70 3.85
N TRP A 184 13.31 -12.58 3.67
CA TRP A 184 13.73 -11.59 2.67
C TRP A 184 15.13 -11.06 2.99
N TYR A 185 15.41 -10.72 4.25
CA TYR A 185 16.69 -10.18 4.66
C TYR A 185 17.83 -11.21 4.53
N GLU A 186 17.57 -12.48 4.87
CA GLU A 186 18.51 -13.59 4.66
C GLU A 186 18.85 -13.77 3.18
N ALA A 187 17.87 -13.65 2.27
CA ALA A 187 18.08 -13.86 0.84
C ALA A 187 18.65 -12.63 0.11
N CYS A 188 18.29 -11.42 0.55
CA CYS A 188 18.55 -10.18 -0.18
C CYS A 188 19.52 -9.23 0.51
N GLY A 189 19.69 -9.32 1.83
CA GLY A 189 20.40 -8.34 2.64
C GLY A 189 21.82 -8.09 2.15
N GLU A 190 22.60 -9.15 1.96
CA GLU A 190 23.98 -9.07 1.46
C GLU A 190 24.05 -8.53 0.03
N GLY A 191 23.07 -8.86 -0.81
CA GLY A 191 23.02 -8.42 -2.20
C GLY A 191 22.63 -6.94 -2.40
N VAL A 192 21.80 -6.40 -1.50
CA VAL A 192 21.31 -5.02 -1.60
C VAL A 192 22.11 -4.02 -0.76
N LEU A 193 22.90 -4.49 0.21
CA LEU A 193 23.80 -3.66 1.03
C LEU A 193 25.21 -3.60 0.40
N SER A 194 25.79 -2.41 0.36
CA SER A 194 27.15 -2.11 -0.10
C SER A 194 27.82 -1.21 0.94
N GLN A 195 28.97 -1.64 1.48
CA GLN A 195 29.72 -0.90 2.52
C GLN A 195 28.86 -0.45 3.72
N GLY A 196 27.85 -1.25 4.08
CA GLY A 196 26.94 -0.92 5.18
C GLY A 196 25.88 0.12 4.83
N ASP A 197 25.59 0.38 3.55
CA ASP A 197 24.39 1.12 3.11
C ASP A 197 23.68 0.47 1.92
N TYR A 198 22.43 0.86 1.67
CA TYR A 198 21.66 0.34 0.53
C TYR A 198 22.23 0.82 -0.81
N SER A 199 22.34 -0.10 -1.78
CA SER A 199 22.80 0.24 -3.12
C SER A 199 21.89 1.29 -3.80
N PRO A 200 22.43 2.24 -4.58
CA PRO A 200 21.64 3.30 -5.21
C PRO A 200 20.50 2.76 -6.10
N LEU A 201 20.73 1.66 -6.81
CA LEU A 201 19.72 1.00 -7.63
C LEU A 201 18.57 0.46 -6.79
N PHE A 202 18.86 -0.17 -5.64
CA PHE A 202 17.83 -0.63 -4.72
C PHE A 202 17.01 0.54 -4.18
N VAL A 203 17.67 1.63 -3.74
CA VAL A 203 17.00 2.85 -3.27
C VAL A 203 16.07 3.42 -4.35
N GLN A 204 16.53 3.49 -5.60
CA GLN A 204 15.74 3.98 -6.73
C GLN A 204 14.49 3.12 -7.00
N ARG A 205 14.59 1.80 -6.82
CA ARG A 205 13.48 0.87 -7.03
C ARG A 205 12.45 0.94 -5.89
N ILE A 206 12.89 1.04 -4.63
CA ILE A 206 12.00 1.17 -3.47
C ILE A 206 11.22 2.48 -3.48
N LYS A 207 11.87 3.62 -3.75
CA LYS A 207 11.25 4.97 -3.75
C LYS A 207 10.10 5.17 -4.76
N LYS A 208 9.81 4.19 -5.59
CA LYS A 208 8.73 4.21 -6.59
C LYS A 208 7.57 3.26 -6.25
N GLN A 209 7.64 2.54 -5.14
CA GLN A 209 6.61 1.59 -4.74
C GLN A 209 5.53 2.26 -3.90
N VAL A 210 4.39 2.51 -4.55
CA VAL A 210 3.18 3.02 -3.91
C VAL A 210 2.07 2.02 -4.16
N SER A 211 1.46 1.51 -3.09
CA SER A 211 0.27 0.67 -3.17
C SER A 211 -0.91 1.44 -3.78
N ARG A 212 -1.89 0.70 -4.31
CA ARG A 212 -3.19 1.28 -4.70
C ARG A 212 -3.92 1.97 -3.54
N ALA A 213 -3.69 1.54 -2.29
CA ALA A 213 -4.26 2.14 -1.09
C ALA A 213 -3.58 3.48 -0.70
N GLY A 214 -2.41 3.78 -1.29
CA GLY A 214 -1.65 5.01 -1.04
C GLY A 214 -0.43 4.81 -0.15
N ASN A 215 -0.28 3.67 0.53
CA ASN A 215 0.91 3.37 1.33
C ASN A 215 2.13 3.25 0.45
N TYR A 216 3.27 3.73 0.92
CA TYR A 216 4.53 3.66 0.20
C TYR A 216 5.63 3.10 1.08
N ILE A 217 6.64 2.54 0.41
CA ILE A 217 7.87 2.10 1.05
C ILE A 217 8.95 3.10 0.66
N ASP A 218 9.73 3.56 1.64
CA ASP A 218 10.84 4.48 1.43
C ASP A 218 12.03 4.08 2.28
N ILE A 219 13.20 4.65 1.99
CA ILE A 219 14.40 4.50 2.78
C ILE A 219 14.66 5.82 3.52
N ILE A 220 14.43 5.83 4.83
CA ILE A 220 14.53 7.03 5.68
C ILE A 220 15.53 6.74 6.80
N GLY A 221 16.61 7.53 6.86
CA GLY A 221 17.65 7.35 7.88
C GLY A 221 18.33 5.98 7.83
N GLY A 222 18.54 5.44 6.62
CA GLY A 222 19.16 4.13 6.41
C GLY A 222 18.28 2.94 6.78
N LYS A 223 16.97 3.13 6.97
CA LYS A 223 16.00 2.06 7.25
C LYS A 223 14.99 1.98 6.13
N ILE A 224 14.59 0.77 5.74
CA ILE A 224 13.39 0.58 4.91
C ILE A 224 12.20 0.86 5.82
N VAL A 225 11.33 1.78 5.43
CA VAL A 225 10.19 2.22 6.23
C VAL A 225 8.94 2.11 5.39
N VAL A 226 7.91 1.45 5.94
CA VAL A 226 6.56 1.49 5.37
C VAL A 226 5.82 2.67 5.97
N VAL A 227 5.38 3.58 5.11
CA VAL A 227 4.67 4.79 5.51
C VAL A 227 3.25 4.78 4.95
N GLN A 228 2.31 5.10 5.84
CA GLN A 228 0.92 5.32 5.48
C GLN A 228 0.76 6.73 4.90
N ALA A 229 0.47 6.87 3.59
CA ALA A 229 0.33 8.21 2.99
C ALA A 229 -1.00 8.88 3.31
N LYS A 230 -2.08 8.12 3.48
CA LYS A 230 -3.43 8.64 3.69
C LYS A 230 -3.93 8.29 5.08
N GLN A 231 -4.78 9.16 5.63
CA GLN A 231 -5.43 8.87 6.90
C GLN A 231 -6.27 7.60 6.77
N GLU A 232 -6.03 6.62 7.64
CA GLU A 232 -6.81 5.39 7.67
C GLU A 232 -8.08 5.63 8.50
N ARG A 233 -9.22 5.14 8.03
CA ARG A 233 -10.48 5.22 8.76
C ARG A 233 -10.93 3.85 9.20
N PHE A 234 -11.50 3.79 10.39
CA PHE A 234 -12.21 2.60 10.84
C PHE A 234 -13.43 2.99 11.66
N SER A 235 -14.38 2.07 11.73
CA SER A 235 -15.55 2.14 12.59
C SER A 235 -15.64 0.87 13.43
N TYR A 236 -16.07 1.02 14.68
CA TYR A 236 -16.24 -0.09 15.61
C TYR A 236 -17.72 -0.25 15.98
N TYR A 237 -18.20 -1.48 15.90
CA TYR A 237 -19.58 -1.85 16.17
C TYR A 237 -19.66 -2.92 17.24
N VAL A 238 -20.74 -2.92 18.01
CA VAL A 238 -21.12 -4.01 18.92
C VAL A 238 -22.54 -4.43 18.58
N ASN A 239 -22.76 -5.70 18.25
CA ASN A 239 -24.07 -6.26 17.85
C ASN A 239 -24.80 -5.42 16.81
N ASP A 240 -24.12 -5.04 15.73
CA ASP A 240 -24.71 -4.18 14.71
C ASP A 240 -25.15 -2.82 15.25
N ARG A 241 -24.46 -2.25 16.23
CA ARG A 241 -24.60 -0.85 16.62
C ARG A 241 -23.25 -0.17 16.63
N PHE A 242 -23.17 0.97 15.95
CA PHE A 242 -21.96 1.79 15.94
C PHE A 242 -21.67 2.34 17.33
N LEU A 243 -20.44 2.14 17.80
CA LEU A 243 -19.93 2.81 18.99
C LEU A 243 -19.21 4.09 18.61
N PHE A 244 -18.18 3.99 17.78
CA PHE A 244 -17.39 5.13 17.35
C PHE A 244 -16.62 4.84 16.06
N GLY A 245 -16.12 5.90 15.44
CA GLY A 245 -15.25 5.84 14.28
C GLY A 245 -14.14 6.88 14.41
N LYS A 246 -12.96 6.56 13.88
CA LYS A 246 -11.78 7.42 13.97
C LYS A 246 -11.02 7.41 12.66
N SER A 247 -10.41 8.56 12.38
CA SER A 247 -9.44 8.73 11.30
C SER A 247 -8.05 8.84 11.93
N ILE A 248 -7.18 7.87 11.69
CA ILE A 248 -5.89 7.70 12.37
C ILE A 248 -4.73 7.55 11.38
N LEU A 249 -3.49 7.58 11.89
CA LEU A 249 -2.28 7.11 11.21
C LEU A 249 -1.88 7.83 9.91
N ALA A 250 -2.37 9.04 9.64
CA ALA A 250 -1.89 9.84 8.52
C ALA A 250 -0.39 10.13 8.66
N GLY A 251 0.41 9.74 7.67
CA GLY A 251 1.87 9.92 7.67
C GLY A 251 2.63 9.03 8.65
N ALA A 252 1.95 8.06 9.28
CA ALA A 252 2.57 7.22 10.29
C ALA A 252 3.52 6.18 9.66
N LYS A 253 4.67 5.97 10.32
CA LYS A 253 5.62 4.90 9.98
C LYS A 253 5.14 3.60 10.61
N LEU A 254 4.51 2.74 9.82
CA LEU A 254 3.84 1.52 10.32
C LEU A 254 4.85 0.47 10.78
N LEU A 255 5.91 0.31 9.99
CA LEU A 255 7.03 -0.57 10.33
C LEU A 255 8.32 -0.02 9.73
N SER A 256 9.45 -0.45 10.29
CA SER A 256 10.78 -0.20 9.76
C SER A 256 11.66 -1.43 9.87
N ILE A 257 12.58 -1.60 8.92
CA ILE A 257 13.61 -2.62 8.89
C ILE A 257 14.94 -1.89 8.85
N ASP A 258 15.79 -2.10 9.85
CA ASP A 258 17.13 -1.50 9.84
C ASP A 258 18.14 -2.34 9.04
N LYS A 259 19.36 -1.81 8.92
CA LYS A 259 20.47 -2.43 8.18
C LYS A 259 21.00 -3.71 8.84
N ALA A 260 20.47 -4.13 9.98
CA ALA A 260 20.76 -5.41 10.60
C ALA A 260 19.60 -6.41 10.43
N GLY A 261 18.56 -6.04 9.67
CA GLY A 261 17.37 -6.86 9.47
C GLY A 261 16.37 -6.80 10.62
N VAL A 262 16.58 -5.93 11.62
CA VAL A 262 15.69 -5.85 12.78
C VAL A 262 14.42 -5.08 12.42
N VAL A 263 13.28 -5.77 12.51
CA VAL A 263 11.96 -5.20 12.26
C VAL A 263 11.43 -4.51 13.50
N ARG A 264 10.93 -3.28 13.36
CA ARG A 264 10.24 -2.53 14.42
C ARG A 264 8.92 -1.98 13.90
N PHE A 265 7.85 -2.21 14.64
CA PHE A 265 6.51 -1.68 14.33
C PHE A 265 6.24 -0.36 15.05
N ILE A 266 5.23 0.35 14.57
CA ILE A 266 4.69 1.55 15.21
C ILE A 266 4.27 1.29 16.65
N ASN A 267 4.47 2.27 17.52
CA ASN A 267 3.91 2.25 18.87
C ASN A 267 2.46 2.76 18.86
N THR A 268 1.52 1.92 19.31
CA THR A 268 0.07 2.26 19.36
C THR A 268 -0.43 2.57 20.78
N SER A 269 0.43 2.55 21.80
CA SER A 269 0.01 2.60 23.21
C SER A 269 -0.80 3.85 23.60
N GLY A 270 -0.64 4.97 22.88
CA GLY A 270 -1.39 6.21 23.11
C GLY A 270 -2.75 6.29 22.40
N ILE A 271 -3.13 5.28 21.62
CA ILE A 271 -4.35 5.30 20.81
C ILE A 271 -5.43 4.47 21.50
N GLN A 272 -6.19 5.13 22.38
CA GLN A 272 -7.23 4.52 23.19
C GLN A 272 -8.53 5.32 23.15
N TRP A 273 -9.65 4.62 23.36
CA TRP A 273 -10.99 5.17 23.36
C TRP A 273 -11.77 4.56 24.52
N LYS A 274 -12.27 5.44 25.38
CA LYS A 274 -13.07 5.08 26.53
C LYS A 274 -14.34 5.91 26.55
N ASP A 275 -15.48 5.23 26.62
CA ASP A 275 -16.79 5.87 26.74
C ASP A 275 -17.84 4.85 27.22
N TYR A 276 -19.12 5.21 27.11
CA TYR A 276 -20.23 4.31 27.34
C TYR A 276 -21.35 4.49 26.31
N ALA A 277 -22.17 3.46 26.13
CA ALA A 277 -23.37 3.50 25.30
C ALA A 277 -24.51 2.70 25.96
N ILE A 278 -25.76 3.15 25.81
CA ILE A 278 -26.92 2.51 26.44
C ILE A 278 -27.64 1.61 25.44
N PHE A 279 -27.78 0.32 25.74
CA PHE A 279 -28.40 -0.71 24.91
C PHE A 279 -29.67 -1.27 25.58
N ASN A 280 -30.49 -1.97 24.80
CA ASN A 280 -31.57 -2.79 25.33
C ASN A 280 -30.97 -4.04 26.00
N GLU A 281 -31.37 -4.32 27.24
CA GLU A 281 -30.86 -5.44 28.03
C GLU A 281 -31.21 -6.80 27.41
N GLU A 282 -32.41 -6.95 26.84
CA GLU A 282 -32.86 -8.17 26.17
C GLU A 282 -31.98 -8.51 24.95
N GLU A 283 -31.54 -7.50 24.21
CA GLU A 283 -30.64 -7.68 23.06
C GLU A 283 -29.27 -8.21 23.51
N ILE A 284 -28.76 -7.68 24.63
CA ILE A 284 -27.49 -8.09 25.23
C ILE A 284 -27.56 -9.54 25.73
N GLN A 285 -28.58 -9.86 26.52
CA GLN A 285 -28.73 -11.19 27.12
C GLN A 285 -28.90 -12.29 26.05
N LYS A 286 -29.61 -11.99 24.95
CA LYS A 286 -29.85 -12.97 23.87
C LYS A 286 -28.68 -13.11 22.89
N ARG A 287 -27.97 -12.03 22.55
CA ARG A 287 -26.96 -12.02 21.48
C ARG A 287 -25.51 -12.04 21.97
N GLY A 288 -25.28 -11.82 23.27
CA GLY A 288 -23.94 -11.61 23.82
C GLY A 288 -23.31 -10.32 23.30
N PHE A 289 -21.99 -10.13 23.45
CA PHE A 289 -21.28 -8.98 22.86
C PHE A 289 -20.42 -9.43 21.70
N ASN A 290 -20.78 -9.04 20.48
CA ASN A 290 -19.97 -9.25 19.29
C ASN A 290 -19.43 -7.91 18.77
N GLY A 291 -18.19 -7.62 19.13
CA GLY A 291 -17.44 -6.47 18.64
C GLY A 291 -16.85 -6.73 17.27
N ARG A 292 -17.10 -5.84 16.30
CA ARG A 292 -16.47 -5.88 14.98
C ARG A 292 -15.89 -4.54 14.59
N MET A 293 -14.68 -4.60 14.05
CA MET A 293 -14.02 -3.46 13.45
C MET A 293 -14.14 -3.56 11.93
N LEU A 294 -14.55 -2.47 11.29
CA LEU A 294 -14.58 -2.36 9.84
C LEU A 294 -13.57 -1.30 9.40
N TRP A 295 -12.57 -1.74 8.63
CA TRP A 295 -11.57 -0.89 8.01
C TRP A 295 -12.10 -0.20 6.75
N GLY A 296 -11.57 0.98 6.49
CA GLY A 296 -11.62 1.63 5.20
C GLY A 296 -12.49 2.88 5.16
N ASP A 297 -12.06 3.78 4.29
CA ASP A 297 -12.92 4.72 3.60
C ASP A 297 -13.90 3.91 2.73
N ARG A 298 -15.09 3.60 3.26
CA ARG A 298 -16.20 3.29 2.35
C ARG A 298 -16.69 4.55 1.63
N THR A 299 -15.90 5.63 1.55
CA THR A 299 -16.22 6.73 0.63
C THR A 299 -16.34 6.09 -0.72
N ALA A 300 -17.58 5.94 -1.21
CA ALA A 300 -17.80 5.28 -2.47
C ALA A 300 -16.92 6.03 -3.49
N PRO A 301 -16.18 5.31 -4.34
CA PRO A 301 -15.15 5.92 -5.17
C PRO A 301 -15.75 7.11 -5.90
N LEU A 302 -15.22 8.31 -5.59
CA LEU A 302 -15.79 9.53 -6.12
C LEU A 302 -15.55 9.55 -7.63
N ARG A 303 -16.64 9.55 -8.40
CA ARG A 303 -16.56 9.63 -9.85
C ARG A 303 -16.43 11.09 -10.26
N THR A 304 -15.64 11.36 -11.29
CA THR A 304 -15.56 12.70 -11.87
C THR A 304 -16.62 12.79 -12.96
N VAL A 305 -17.61 13.66 -12.77
CA VAL A 305 -18.67 13.89 -13.73
C VAL A 305 -18.39 15.19 -14.46
N ARG A 306 -18.37 15.12 -15.79
CA ARG A 306 -18.33 16.30 -16.66
C ARG A 306 -19.75 16.57 -17.15
N ALA A 307 -20.37 17.62 -16.63
CA ALA A 307 -21.70 18.03 -17.04
C ALA A 307 -21.71 18.51 -18.50
N PHE A 308 -22.47 17.83 -19.37
CA PHE A 308 -22.49 18.09 -20.81
C PHE A 308 -23.04 19.48 -21.21
N LYS A 309 -23.90 20.11 -20.41
CA LYS A 309 -24.52 21.42 -20.75
C LYS A 309 -23.87 22.65 -20.10
N SER A 310 -23.27 22.53 -18.92
CA SER A 310 -22.68 23.68 -18.20
C SER A 310 -21.16 23.73 -18.25
N GLY A 311 -20.51 22.67 -18.74
CA GLY A 311 -19.05 22.51 -18.66
C GLY A 311 -18.52 22.30 -17.24
N ARG A 312 -19.39 22.29 -16.21
CA ARG A 312 -19.00 22.06 -14.82
C ARG A 312 -18.48 20.65 -14.63
N ILE A 313 -17.30 20.55 -14.04
CA ILE A 313 -16.73 19.29 -13.57
C ILE A 313 -17.00 19.23 -12.07
N PHE A 314 -17.66 18.17 -11.61
CA PHE A 314 -17.91 17.94 -10.20
C PHE A 314 -17.68 16.47 -9.84
N LYS A 315 -17.60 16.18 -8.54
CA LYS A 315 -17.49 14.81 -8.04
C LYS A 315 -18.86 14.28 -7.68
N SER A 316 -19.12 13.02 -8.01
CA SER A 316 -20.31 12.29 -7.60
C SER A 316 -19.96 11.06 -6.79
N VAL A 317 -20.97 10.52 -6.11
CA VAL A 317 -20.85 9.40 -5.19
C VAL A 317 -22.08 8.52 -5.29
N THR A 318 -21.89 7.20 -5.34
CA THR A 318 -23.01 6.26 -5.37
C THR A 318 -23.39 5.86 -3.95
N VAL A 319 -24.64 6.08 -3.58
CA VAL A 319 -25.20 5.67 -2.28
C VAL A 319 -26.45 4.84 -2.56
N GLY A 320 -26.37 3.55 -2.27
CA GLY A 320 -27.41 2.59 -2.68
C GLY A 320 -27.53 2.53 -4.20
N LYS A 321 -28.75 2.72 -4.71
CA LYS A 321 -29.05 2.72 -6.15
C LYS A 321 -28.90 4.11 -6.79
N GLN A 322 -28.67 5.14 -5.98
CA GLN A 322 -28.65 6.53 -6.43
C GLN A 322 -27.23 7.04 -6.59
N GLU A 323 -27.01 7.89 -7.59
CA GLU A 323 -25.76 8.64 -7.73
C GLU A 323 -26.01 10.11 -7.35
N TRP A 324 -25.27 10.59 -6.34
CA TRP A 324 -25.43 11.91 -5.74
C TRP A 324 -24.23 12.80 -6.06
N SER A 325 -24.42 14.13 -6.13
CA SER A 325 -23.30 15.06 -6.13
C SER A 325 -22.58 14.97 -4.77
N ALA A 326 -21.27 14.75 -4.77
CA ALA A 326 -20.44 14.62 -3.57
C ALA A 326 -20.06 15.97 -2.94
N MET A 327 -20.52 17.06 -3.54
CA MET A 327 -20.39 18.43 -3.05
C MET A 327 -21.67 19.21 -3.33
N ASP A 328 -21.86 20.27 -2.54
CA ASP A 328 -22.92 21.26 -2.78
C ASP A 328 -22.60 22.01 -4.07
N LEU A 329 -23.56 22.10 -5.00
CA LEU A 329 -23.40 22.79 -6.29
C LEU A 329 -23.79 24.27 -6.24
N GLY A 330 -23.90 24.81 -5.02
CA GLY A 330 -24.24 26.19 -4.71
C GLY A 330 -25.28 26.28 -3.59
N THR A 331 -25.67 27.52 -3.29
CA THR A 331 -26.75 27.86 -2.37
C THR A 331 -27.65 28.86 -3.09
N GLY A 332 -28.97 28.74 -2.96
CA GLY A 332 -29.88 29.65 -3.62
C GLY A 332 -31.34 29.43 -3.26
N ASP A 333 -32.20 30.31 -3.77
CA ASP A 333 -33.65 30.14 -3.68
C ASP A 333 -34.13 28.91 -4.45
N TRP A 334 -35.34 28.44 -4.14
CA TRP A 334 -35.86 27.20 -4.70
C TRP A 334 -35.91 27.24 -6.24
N ARG A 335 -36.29 28.39 -6.82
CA ARG A 335 -36.34 28.56 -8.28
C ARG A 335 -34.96 28.38 -8.92
N ARG A 336 -33.92 28.95 -8.33
CA ARG A 336 -32.54 28.75 -8.78
C ARG A 336 -32.07 27.31 -8.53
N ALA A 337 -32.44 26.71 -7.40
CA ALA A 337 -32.06 25.35 -7.06
C ALA A 337 -32.55 24.33 -8.10
N VAL A 338 -33.82 24.44 -8.53
CA VAL A 338 -34.43 23.58 -9.56
C VAL A 338 -33.65 23.62 -10.88
N GLN A 339 -33.01 24.75 -11.20
CA GLN A 339 -32.27 24.95 -12.45
C GLN A 339 -30.75 24.72 -12.31
N SER A 340 -30.27 24.45 -11.10
CA SER A 340 -28.83 24.36 -10.82
C SER A 340 -28.22 23.01 -11.18
N CYS A 341 -29.05 21.97 -11.29
CA CYS A 341 -28.58 20.63 -11.60
C CYS A 341 -28.26 20.46 -13.10
N PRO A 342 -27.11 19.84 -13.44
CA PRO A 342 -26.74 19.54 -14.82
C PRO A 342 -27.74 18.66 -15.57
N ALA A 343 -27.69 18.64 -16.90
CA ALA A 343 -28.46 17.67 -17.69
C ALA A 343 -28.14 16.22 -17.29
N GLY A 344 -29.18 15.39 -17.15
CA GLY A 344 -29.09 14.02 -16.63
C GLY A 344 -29.03 13.96 -15.10
N TRP A 345 -29.19 15.09 -14.42
CA TRP A 345 -29.27 15.22 -12.97
C TRP A 345 -30.43 16.14 -12.62
N HIS A 346 -31.09 15.88 -11.50
CA HIS A 346 -32.17 16.71 -11.00
C HIS A 346 -31.93 17.11 -9.55
N LEU A 347 -32.65 18.16 -9.13
CA LEU A 347 -32.75 18.52 -7.72
C LEU A 347 -33.53 17.38 -7.03
N PRO A 348 -33.01 16.76 -5.95
CA PRO A 348 -33.62 15.58 -5.35
C PRO A 348 -35.05 15.84 -4.91
N THR A 349 -35.92 14.86 -5.10
CA THR A 349 -37.29 14.85 -4.55
C THR A 349 -37.29 14.32 -3.12
N ASP A 350 -38.43 14.44 -2.43
CA ASP A 350 -38.59 13.83 -1.10
C ASP A 350 -38.43 12.31 -1.12
N ASP A 351 -38.77 11.65 -2.22
CA ASP A 351 -38.59 10.20 -2.35
C ASP A 351 -37.12 9.84 -2.55
N ASP A 352 -36.34 10.68 -3.24
CA ASP A 352 -34.90 10.47 -3.35
C ASP A 352 -34.22 10.53 -1.98
N TRP A 353 -34.58 11.52 -1.17
CA TRP A 353 -34.06 11.67 0.20
C TRP A 353 -34.48 10.52 1.12
N LYS A 354 -35.73 10.04 1.01
CA LYS A 354 -36.20 8.87 1.75
C LYS A 354 -35.44 7.61 1.34
N GLU A 355 -35.19 7.39 0.05
CA GLU A 355 -34.41 6.25 -0.42
C GLU A 355 -32.98 6.28 0.13
N LEU A 356 -32.32 7.45 0.06
CA LEU A 356 -31.01 7.67 0.68
C LEU A 356 -31.04 7.34 2.18
N GLY A 357 -31.98 7.91 2.93
CA GLY A 357 -32.12 7.70 4.37
C GLY A 357 -32.37 6.24 4.73
N ASN A 358 -33.26 5.56 4.00
CA ASN A 358 -33.58 4.15 4.19
C ASN A 358 -32.38 3.25 3.90
N PHE A 359 -31.66 3.51 2.79
CA PHE A 359 -30.47 2.76 2.44
C PHE A 359 -29.40 2.92 3.53
N VAL A 360 -29.13 4.15 3.95
CA VAL A 360 -28.16 4.43 5.01
C VAL A 360 -28.57 3.72 6.28
N ASN A 361 -29.81 3.90 6.75
CA ASN A 361 -30.31 3.26 7.96
C ASN A 361 -30.17 1.73 7.92
N ALA A 362 -30.53 1.08 6.80
CA ALA A 362 -30.42 -0.36 6.63
C ALA A 362 -28.96 -0.86 6.56
N ASN A 363 -28.03 -0.04 6.09
CA ASN A 363 -26.62 -0.43 5.85
C ASN A 363 -25.64 0.19 6.86
N SER A 364 -26.15 0.95 7.81
CA SER A 364 -25.37 1.61 8.85
C SER A 364 -25.29 0.79 10.12
N TYR A 365 -25.87 -0.42 10.12
CA TYR A 365 -25.84 -1.35 11.24
C TYR A 365 -26.20 -0.62 12.54
N GLY A 366 -27.47 -0.23 12.67
CA GLY A 366 -28.02 0.41 13.86
C GLY A 366 -27.48 1.81 14.17
N ALA A 367 -26.52 2.33 13.40
CA ALA A 367 -25.99 3.66 13.60
C ALA A 367 -26.98 4.74 13.11
N PRO A 368 -27.00 5.92 13.76
CA PRO A 368 -27.75 7.06 13.26
C PRO A 368 -27.27 7.45 11.85
N ILE A 369 -28.19 7.90 11.01
CA ILE A 369 -27.90 8.40 9.66
C ILE A 369 -26.85 9.55 9.66
N PRO A 370 -26.91 10.56 10.55
CA PRO A 370 -26.09 11.76 10.38
C PRO A 370 -24.57 11.57 10.39
N PRO A 371 -23.96 10.84 11.34
CA PRO A 371 -22.52 10.56 11.29
C PRO A 371 -22.05 9.95 9.97
N MET A 372 -22.92 9.18 9.29
CA MET A 372 -22.60 8.47 8.05
C MET A 372 -22.59 9.38 6.83
N LEU A 373 -23.26 10.54 6.88
CA LEU A 373 -23.40 11.48 5.75
C LEU A 373 -22.72 12.84 5.99
N LYS A 374 -22.55 13.26 7.25
CA LYS A 374 -21.87 14.52 7.61
C LYS A 374 -20.43 14.51 7.14
N ALA A 375 -19.98 15.63 6.58
CA ALA A 375 -18.60 15.83 6.19
C ALA A 375 -17.64 15.66 7.37
N ALA A 376 -16.44 15.16 7.07
CA ALA A 376 -15.38 14.95 8.06
C ALA A 376 -14.75 16.24 8.62
N ARG A 377 -15.15 17.42 8.13
CA ARG A 377 -14.65 18.74 8.57
C ARG A 377 -15.75 19.79 8.46
N GLY A 378 -15.60 20.89 9.21
CA GLY A 378 -16.49 22.05 9.15
C GLY A 378 -17.74 21.95 10.02
N TRP A 379 -17.85 20.90 10.85
CA TRP A 379 -18.84 20.74 11.90
C TRP A 379 -18.14 20.79 13.25
N ALA A 380 -18.82 21.25 14.30
CA ALA A 380 -18.37 21.12 15.68
C ALA A 380 -18.20 19.63 16.06
N ASN A 381 -19.13 18.78 15.60
CA ASN A 381 -19.09 17.33 15.71
C ASN A 381 -19.01 16.69 14.30
N PRO A 382 -17.81 16.51 13.71
CA PRO A 382 -17.66 15.94 12.38
C PRO A 382 -18.24 14.53 12.24
N GLY A 383 -18.75 14.23 11.05
CA GLY A 383 -19.16 12.88 10.68
C GLY A 383 -17.98 12.02 10.23
N ILE A 384 -18.23 10.71 10.14
CA ILE A 384 -17.30 9.78 9.48
C ILE A 384 -17.40 9.84 7.95
N ASP A 385 -18.51 10.39 7.43
CA ASP A 385 -18.82 10.47 5.99
C ASP A 385 -18.66 9.12 5.29
N LEU A 386 -19.25 8.07 5.87
CA LEU A 386 -19.00 6.69 5.47
C LEU A 386 -19.20 6.49 3.98
N TYR A 387 -20.17 7.16 3.36
CA TYR A 387 -20.49 6.97 1.95
C TYR A 387 -19.81 7.99 1.03
N GLY A 388 -19.15 9.03 1.54
CA GLY A 388 -18.58 10.12 0.74
C GLY A 388 -19.61 11.16 0.27
N PHE A 389 -20.75 11.23 0.96
CA PHE A 389 -21.81 12.21 0.70
C PHE A 389 -21.37 13.63 1.06
N SER A 390 -20.53 13.77 2.09
CA SER A 390 -19.89 15.03 2.46
C SER A 390 -20.88 16.17 2.71
N ALA A 391 -21.92 15.94 3.52
CA ALA A 391 -22.87 16.99 3.90
C ALA A 391 -22.18 18.09 4.71
N ARG A 392 -22.23 19.34 4.20
CA ARG A 392 -21.54 20.49 4.78
C ARG A 392 -22.53 21.51 5.31
N LEU A 393 -22.12 22.20 6.37
CA LEU A 393 -22.80 23.40 6.82
C LEU A 393 -22.63 24.49 5.76
N ALA A 394 -23.75 25.12 5.40
CA ALA A 394 -23.78 26.29 4.54
C ALA A 394 -24.59 27.39 5.20
N LYS A 395 -24.24 28.65 4.90
CA LYS A 395 -25.07 29.78 5.28
C LYS A 395 -26.39 29.70 4.51
N PHE A 396 -27.48 30.02 5.18
CA PHE A 396 -28.80 30.10 4.57
C PHE A 396 -29.50 31.39 4.99
N THR A 397 -30.51 31.76 4.20
CA THR A 397 -31.44 32.84 4.52
C THR A 397 -32.84 32.25 4.68
N GLU A 398 -33.62 32.80 5.60
CA GLU A 398 -35.05 32.49 5.74
C GLU A 398 -35.81 33.77 5.36
N TYR A 399 -36.80 33.67 4.48
CA TYR A 399 -37.56 34.82 4.00
C TYR A 399 -36.71 35.97 3.42
N GLY A 400 -35.53 35.65 2.86
CA GLY A 400 -34.61 36.63 2.29
C GLY A 400 -33.77 37.41 3.31
N THR A 401 -33.91 37.14 4.62
CA THR A 401 -33.04 37.70 5.65
C THR A 401 -32.06 36.64 6.15
N GLN A 402 -30.89 37.07 6.62
CA GLN A 402 -29.92 36.14 7.18
C GLN A 402 -30.53 35.48 8.42
N ALA A 403 -30.55 34.15 8.40
CA ALA A 403 -31.11 33.42 9.52
C ALA A 403 -30.30 33.67 10.80
N PRO A 404 -30.96 33.73 11.97
CA PRO A 404 -30.26 33.90 13.23
C PRO A 404 -29.27 32.74 13.47
N PRO A 405 -28.20 32.96 14.24
CA PRO A 405 -27.29 31.90 14.64
C PRO A 405 -28.09 30.75 15.25
N GLN A 406 -28.03 29.57 14.63
CA GLN A 406 -28.74 28.41 15.12
C GLN A 406 -28.06 27.88 16.39
N LYS A 407 -28.84 27.49 17.40
CA LYS A 407 -28.32 26.77 18.58
C LYS A 407 -27.81 25.36 18.23
N LYS A 408 -28.23 24.81 17.09
CA LYS A 408 -27.83 23.49 16.57
C LYS A 408 -27.32 23.63 15.13
N GLU A 409 -26.19 23.01 14.84
CA GLU A 409 -25.64 22.96 13.50
C GLU A 409 -26.45 21.99 12.63
N CYS A 410 -27.01 22.48 11.52
CA CYS A 410 -27.73 21.66 10.56
C CYS A 410 -27.35 22.08 9.13
N ALA A 411 -27.11 21.10 8.27
CA ALA A 411 -27.00 21.32 6.83
C ALA A 411 -28.40 21.21 6.22
N ARG A 412 -28.76 22.17 5.36
CA ARG A 412 -30.09 22.22 4.73
C ARG A 412 -30.00 22.18 3.22
N TYR A 413 -30.84 21.36 2.62
CA TYR A 413 -30.86 21.08 1.19
C TYR A 413 -32.26 21.24 0.63
N TRP A 414 -32.38 21.91 -0.52
CA TRP A 414 -33.65 21.98 -1.21
C TRP A 414 -34.10 20.60 -1.72
N SER A 415 -35.41 20.36 -1.67
CA SER A 415 -36.08 19.28 -2.41
C SER A 415 -36.88 19.88 -3.57
N ASN A 416 -36.99 19.14 -4.68
CA ASN A 416 -37.83 19.50 -5.80
C ASN A 416 -39.33 19.23 -5.54
N THR A 417 -39.67 18.67 -4.38
CA THR A 417 -41.08 18.52 -3.98
C THR A 417 -41.67 19.88 -3.62
N GLN A 418 -42.65 20.30 -4.41
CA GLN A 418 -43.42 21.51 -4.17
C GLN A 418 -44.61 21.21 -3.27
N VAL A 419 -44.76 21.99 -2.19
CA VAL A 419 -45.94 21.91 -1.30
C VAL A 419 -47.07 22.77 -1.87
N ASN A 420 -46.77 24.03 -2.23
CA ASN A 420 -47.70 24.94 -2.88
C ASN A 420 -46.95 26.02 -3.67
N ASN A 421 -47.66 27.06 -4.13
CA ASN A 421 -47.05 28.11 -4.96
C ASN A 421 -45.95 28.92 -4.24
N MET A 422 -46.00 29.02 -2.92
CA MET A 422 -45.04 29.78 -2.10
C MET A 422 -44.05 28.89 -1.34
N VAL A 423 -44.40 27.64 -1.07
CA VAL A 423 -43.67 26.73 -0.17
C VAL A 423 -43.16 25.50 -0.93
N ALA A 424 -41.94 25.08 -0.59
CA ALA A 424 -41.34 23.84 -1.05
C ALA A 424 -40.73 23.06 0.11
N SER A 425 -40.57 21.76 -0.08
CA SER A 425 -39.89 20.88 0.86
C SER A 425 -38.39 21.19 0.90
N TYR A 426 -37.79 21.05 2.06
CA TYR A 426 -36.34 20.99 2.23
C TYR A 426 -36.00 19.85 3.20
N TRP A 427 -34.80 19.32 3.08
CA TRP A 427 -34.27 18.31 3.98
C TRP A 427 -33.14 18.90 4.79
N GLU A 428 -33.08 18.55 6.06
CA GLU A 428 -31.98 18.95 6.91
C GLU A 428 -31.37 17.80 7.69
N LEU A 429 -30.05 17.81 7.69
CA LEU A 429 -29.20 16.90 8.41
C LEU A 429 -28.66 17.64 9.63
N CYS A 430 -29.06 17.22 10.83
CA CYS A 430 -28.55 17.72 12.10
C CYS A 430 -27.80 16.59 12.83
N ASP A 431 -27.28 16.84 14.02
CA ASP A 431 -26.53 15.81 14.78
C ASP A 431 -27.35 14.55 15.11
N ASP A 432 -28.66 14.67 15.32
CA ASP A 432 -29.53 13.59 15.78
C ASP A 432 -30.32 12.89 14.67
N LYS A 433 -30.65 13.60 13.58
CA LYS A 433 -31.55 13.07 12.54
C LYS A 433 -31.40 13.76 11.17
N LEU A 434 -31.89 13.05 10.16
CA LEU A 434 -32.26 13.58 8.85
C LEU A 434 -33.77 13.84 8.86
N ARG A 435 -34.21 15.09 8.68
CA ARG A 435 -35.63 15.47 8.76
C ARG A 435 -36.09 16.23 7.52
N LEU A 436 -37.35 16.01 7.16
CA LEU A 436 -38.11 16.80 6.20
C LEU A 436 -38.66 18.05 6.90
N GLY A 437 -38.61 19.18 6.21
CA GLY A 437 -39.25 20.43 6.61
C GLY A 437 -39.80 21.16 5.38
N GLU A 438 -40.50 22.26 5.63
CA GLU A 438 -41.11 23.08 4.59
C GLU A 438 -40.67 24.53 4.78
N SER A 439 -40.39 25.22 3.68
CA SER A 439 -39.92 26.61 3.73
C SER A 439 -40.40 27.41 2.53
N ASP A 440 -40.48 28.72 2.72
CA ASP A 440 -40.74 29.69 1.66
C ASP A 440 -39.68 29.54 0.55
N LYS A 441 -40.12 29.48 -0.70
CA LYS A 441 -39.27 29.31 -1.88
C LYS A 441 -38.22 30.40 -2.05
N ARG A 442 -38.33 31.54 -1.35
CA ARG A 442 -37.37 32.66 -1.31
C ARG A 442 -36.23 32.44 -0.30
N SER A 443 -36.35 31.47 0.61
CA SER A 443 -35.25 31.06 1.49
C SER A 443 -34.08 30.53 0.65
N THR A 444 -32.85 30.52 1.18
CA THR A 444 -31.70 30.00 0.41
C THR A 444 -31.09 28.78 1.09
N TYR A 445 -31.10 27.63 0.45
CA TYR A 445 -30.49 26.40 0.97
C TYR A 445 -29.49 25.82 -0.03
N SER A 446 -28.65 24.88 0.44
CA SER A 446 -27.68 24.21 -0.41
C SER A 446 -28.36 23.37 -1.48
N VAL A 447 -27.71 23.25 -2.63
CA VAL A 447 -28.16 22.43 -3.74
C VAL A 447 -27.32 21.17 -3.80
N ARG A 448 -27.99 20.03 -3.67
CA ARG A 448 -27.49 18.71 -4.08
C ARG A 448 -28.21 18.29 -5.35
N CYS A 449 -27.58 17.44 -6.13
CA CYS A 449 -28.20 16.87 -7.32
C CYS A 449 -28.07 15.35 -7.26
N VAL A 450 -29.09 14.66 -7.76
CA VAL A 450 -29.12 13.21 -7.92
C VAL A 450 -29.27 12.89 -9.41
N GLN A 451 -28.59 11.85 -9.88
CA GLN A 451 -28.59 11.49 -11.29
C GLN A 451 -29.90 10.82 -11.67
N ASP A 452 -30.44 11.16 -12.85
CA ASP A 452 -31.59 10.48 -13.42
C ASP A 452 -31.25 9.00 -13.66
N GLY A 453 -32.14 8.10 -13.25
CA GLY A 453 -31.92 6.64 -13.30
C GLY A 453 -31.71 6.12 -14.72
N ASN A 454 -30.47 6.13 -15.20
CA ASN A 454 -30.02 5.37 -16.37
C ASN A 454 -28.86 4.44 -15.96
N LEU A 455 -29.19 3.45 -15.13
CA LEU A 455 -28.37 2.24 -14.98
C LEU A 455 -28.85 1.17 -15.96
N SER A 456 -28.78 1.46 -17.27
CA SER A 456 -28.64 0.38 -18.24
C SER A 456 -27.16 -0.01 -18.26
N PHE A 457 -26.80 -1.05 -17.49
CA PHE A 457 -25.58 -1.79 -17.79
C PHE A 457 -25.74 -2.33 -19.21
N LYS A 458 -25.10 -1.71 -20.19
CA LYS A 458 -24.82 -2.40 -21.46
C LYS A 458 -23.87 -3.54 -21.08
N LYS A 459 -24.39 -4.76 -21.19
CA LYS A 459 -23.62 -6.01 -21.11
C LYS A 459 -22.48 -6.01 -22.10
#